data_AF-A0AAN0M8W8-F1
#
_entry.id   AF-A0AAN0M8W8-F1
#
_cell.length_a   1.000
_cell.length_b   1.000
_cell.length_c   1.000
_cell.angle_alpha   90.00
_cell.angle_beta   90.00
_cell.angle_gamma   90.00
#
_symmetry.space_group_name_H-M   'P 1'
#
loop_
_entity.id
_entity.type
_entity.pdbx_description
1 polymer ?
#
loop_
_entity_poly.entity_id
_entity_poly.type
_entity_poly.pdbx_seq_one_letter_code
_entity_poly.pdbx_strand_id
1 'polypeptide(L)'
;MGFLVSIGILVLFIIVISMLFNGVVFGVHSLILNNELVEDLANKLNRFVSSRKHLISFSLLVLSGFGVRQVTIYYLFSGVYFWFVIFTFGLLLLLYIAPISAMFLPYVKKEYKYWNWFSKFYWNVIGSSSLLWGLLMLIDTSTKIYADESGGTFHYGNHSLKILGGLCLIIVSMYVATSLTGRKRTASQD
;
A
#
# COMPACT_ATOMS: atom_id res chain seq x y z
N MET A 1 -21.10 -15.87 -16.37
CA MET A 1 -19.75 -15.68 -16.94
C MET A 1 -19.11 -14.35 -16.52
N GLY A 2 -19.75 -13.19 -16.68
CA GLY A 2 -19.15 -11.87 -16.38
C GLY A 2 -18.50 -11.75 -14.99
N PHE A 3 -19.19 -12.21 -13.93
CA PHE A 3 -18.66 -12.18 -12.55
C PHE A 3 -17.36 -12.96 -12.37
N LEU A 4 -17.29 -14.20 -12.87
CA LEU A 4 -16.08 -15.03 -12.77
C LEU A 4 -14.90 -14.40 -13.52
N VAL A 5 -15.18 -13.74 -14.65
CA VAL A 5 -14.18 -12.99 -15.41
C VAL A 5 -13.70 -11.77 -14.62
N SER A 6 -14.60 -11.00 -13.98
CA SER A 6 -14.23 -9.85 -13.14
C SER A 6 -13.38 -10.25 -11.92
N ILE A 7 -13.71 -11.37 -11.26
CA ILE A 7 -12.86 -11.91 -10.18
C ILE A 7 -11.51 -12.36 -10.72
N GLY A 8 -11.49 -13.08 -11.85
CA GLY A 8 -10.23 -13.52 -12.47
C GLY A 8 -9.31 -12.34 -12.79
N ILE A 9 -9.86 -11.25 -13.33
CA ILE A 9 -9.14 -10.00 -13.60
C ILE A 9 -8.63 -9.38 -12.29
N LEU A 10 -9.47 -9.31 -11.24
CA LEU A 10 -9.06 -8.78 -9.93
C LEU A 10 -7.90 -9.58 -9.32
N VAL A 11 -7.96 -10.91 -9.37
CA VAL A 11 -6.90 -11.79 -8.86
C VAL A 11 -5.61 -11.59 -9.64
N LEU A 12 -5.68 -11.56 -10.97
CA LEU A 12 -4.51 -11.31 -11.82
C LEU A 12 -3.90 -9.94 -11.53
N PHE A 13 -4.74 -8.92 -11.36
CA PHE A 13 -4.32 -7.57 -10.99
C PHE A 13 -3.58 -7.55 -9.64
N ILE A 14 -4.14 -8.19 -8.60
CA ILE A 14 -3.49 -8.31 -7.29
C ILE A 14 -2.15 -9.02 -7.39
N ILE A 15 -2.05 -10.08 -8.21
CA ILE A 15 -0.80 -10.82 -8.44
C ILE A 15 0.26 -9.92 -9.06
N VAL A 16 -0.07 -9.20 -10.14
CA VAL A 16 0.87 -8.31 -10.85
C VAL A 16 1.40 -7.23 -9.91
N ILE A 17 0.51 -6.56 -9.17
CA ILE A 17 0.90 -5.51 -8.22
C ILE A 17 1.71 -6.06 -7.05
N SER A 18 1.36 -7.25 -6.58
CA SER A 18 2.14 -7.97 -5.57
C SER A 18 3.54 -8.32 -6.06
N MET A 19 3.71 -8.69 -7.34
CA MET A 19 5.02 -8.96 -7.93
C MET A 19 5.87 -7.69 -8.01
N LEU A 20 5.29 -6.57 -8.46
CA LEU A 20 5.98 -5.28 -8.50
C LEU A 20 6.47 -4.85 -7.11
N PHE A 21 5.60 -4.94 -6.10
CA PHE A 21 5.97 -4.61 -4.73
C PHE A 21 7.04 -5.55 -4.17
N ASN A 22 6.97 -6.86 -4.46
CA ASN A 22 8.03 -7.79 -4.07
C ASN A 22 9.37 -7.47 -4.74
N GLY A 23 9.36 -6.94 -5.97
CA GLY A 23 10.55 -6.39 -6.63
C GLY A 23 11.18 -5.26 -5.83
N VAL A 24 10.37 -4.34 -5.29
CA VAL A 24 10.84 -3.26 -4.39
C VAL A 24 11.42 -3.84 -3.10
N VAL A 25 10.72 -4.79 -2.46
CA VAL A 25 11.19 -5.48 -1.24
C VAL A 25 12.54 -6.14 -1.48
N PHE A 26 12.71 -6.84 -2.61
CA PHE A 26 13.95 -7.50 -2.99
C PHE A 26 15.08 -6.49 -3.27
N GLY A 27 14.79 -5.40 -3.97
CA GLY A 27 15.75 -4.32 -4.19
C GLY A 27 16.24 -3.71 -2.88
N VAL A 28 15.34 -3.40 -1.95
CA VAL A 28 15.69 -2.91 -0.61
C VAL A 28 16.51 -3.95 0.18
N HIS A 29 16.17 -5.23 0.07
CA HIS A 29 16.92 -6.31 0.71
C HIS A 29 18.36 -6.41 0.19
N SER A 30 18.54 -6.36 -1.13
CA SER A 30 19.85 -6.36 -1.77
C SER A 30 20.69 -5.15 -1.34
N LEU A 31 20.10 -3.95 -1.29
CA LEU A 31 20.79 -2.74 -0.83
C LEU A 31 21.25 -2.83 0.63
N ILE A 32 20.42 -3.41 1.51
CA ILE A 32 20.76 -3.61 2.92
C ILE A 32 21.90 -4.62 3.11
N LEU A 33 21.96 -5.68 2.29
CA LEU A 33 23.02 -6.70 2.40
C LEU A 33 24.36 -6.23 1.84
N ASN A 34 24.34 -5.38 0.82
CA ASN A 34 25.56 -4.98 0.09
C ASN A 34 26.20 -3.71 0.65
N ASN A 35 25.63 -3.08 1.69
CA ASN A 35 26.11 -1.79 2.20
C ASN A 35 25.99 -1.69 3.73
N GLU A 36 27.14 -1.72 4.41
CA GLU A 36 27.24 -1.64 5.87
C GLU A 36 26.60 -0.36 6.46
N LEU A 37 26.67 0.77 5.76
CA LEU A 37 26.04 2.02 6.22
C LEU A 37 24.52 1.92 6.20
N VAL A 38 23.97 1.27 5.17
CA VAL A 38 22.52 1.06 5.04
C VAL A 38 22.05 0.05 6.10
N GLU A 39 22.88 -0.94 6.43
CA GLU A 39 22.63 -1.86 7.52
C GLU A 39 22.59 -1.18 8.90
N ASP A 40 23.59 -0.35 9.23
CA ASP A 40 23.60 0.38 10.51
C ASP A 40 22.40 1.33 10.61
N LEU A 41 22.05 2.00 9.52
CA LEU A 41 20.86 2.85 9.44
C LEU A 41 19.57 2.05 9.68
N ALA A 42 19.42 0.89 9.04
CA ALA A 42 18.26 0.01 9.21
C ALA A 42 18.14 -0.48 10.67
N ASN A 43 19.26 -0.83 11.31
CA ASN A 43 19.29 -1.26 12.70
C ASN A 43 18.92 -0.13 13.67
N LYS A 44 19.46 1.08 13.47
CA LYS A 44 19.08 2.29 14.23
C LYS A 44 17.59 2.60 14.09
N LEU A 45 17.07 2.53 12.86
CA LEU A 45 15.67 2.79 12.56
C LEU A 45 14.76 1.75 13.22
N ASN A 46 15.12 0.47 13.21
CA ASN A 46 14.39 -0.58 13.91
C ASN A 46 14.34 -0.37 15.44
N ARG A 47 15.44 0.08 16.06
CA ARG A 47 15.46 0.43 17.50
C ARG A 47 14.55 1.62 17.79
N PHE A 48 14.64 2.68 16.98
CA PHE A 48 13.78 3.85 17.09
C PHE A 48 12.30 3.47 16.97
N VAL A 49 11.96 2.62 15.99
CA VAL A 49 10.59 2.12 15.79
C VAL A 49 10.11 1.35 17.01
N SER A 50 10.96 0.48 17.56
CA SER A 50 10.63 -0.32 18.73
C SER A 50 10.34 0.54 19.97
N SER A 51 11.03 1.67 20.13
CA SER A 51 10.84 2.59 21.26
C SER A 51 9.67 3.55 21.07
N ARG A 52 9.26 3.83 19.83
CA ARG A 52 8.21 4.83 19.50
C ARG A 52 7.05 4.27 18.68
N LYS A 53 6.67 3.01 18.93
CA LYS A 53 5.63 2.28 18.18
C LYS A 53 4.32 3.04 18.06
N HIS A 54 3.86 3.67 19.14
CA HIS A 54 2.60 4.45 19.16
C HIS A 54 2.66 5.67 18.24
N LEU A 55 3.75 6.44 18.30
CA LEU A 55 3.93 7.62 17.46
C LEU A 55 3.97 7.22 15.99
N ILE A 56 4.71 6.15 15.65
CA ILE A 56 4.83 5.69 14.27
C ILE A 56 3.51 5.12 13.76
N SER A 57 2.80 4.36 14.59
CA SER A 57 1.46 3.87 14.26
C SER A 57 0.51 5.03 13.97
N PHE A 58 0.52 6.07 14.80
CA PHE A 58 -0.28 7.28 14.58
C PHE A 58 0.14 8.01 13.29
N SER A 59 1.43 8.19 13.03
CA SER A 59 1.92 8.79 11.77
C SER A 59 1.47 7.99 10.55
N LEU A 60 1.55 6.66 10.61
CA LEU A 60 1.08 5.78 9.53
C LEU A 60 -0.42 5.90 9.32
N LEU A 61 -1.21 6.00 10.40
CA LEU A 61 -2.66 6.23 10.31
C LEU A 61 -2.97 7.58 9.63
N VAL A 62 -2.28 8.66 10.00
CA VAL A 62 -2.49 9.98 9.39
C VAL A 62 -2.12 9.95 7.90
N LEU A 63 -0.96 9.39 7.55
CA LEU A 63 -0.48 9.31 6.17
C LEU A 63 -1.39 8.43 5.30
N SER A 64 -1.69 7.23 5.77
CA SER A 64 -2.56 6.29 5.04
C SER A 64 -4.00 6.80 4.97
N GLY A 65 -4.54 7.37 6.05
CA GLY A 65 -5.87 7.95 6.08
C GLY A 65 -6.01 9.13 5.10
N PHE A 66 -5.03 10.04 5.07
CA PHE A 66 -5.02 11.12 4.09
C PHE A 66 -4.91 10.60 2.65
N GLY A 67 -4.00 9.67 2.40
CA GLY A 67 -3.82 9.04 1.10
C GLY A 67 -5.09 8.34 0.60
N VAL A 68 -5.69 7.47 1.42
CA VAL A 68 -6.94 6.75 1.12
C VAL A 68 -8.10 7.71 0.89
N ARG A 69 -8.19 8.80 1.65
CA ARG A 69 -9.20 9.84 1.40
C ARG A 69 -9.06 10.43 -0.01
N GLN A 70 -7.85 10.77 -0.44
CA GLN A 70 -7.61 11.29 -1.79
C GLN A 70 -7.96 10.23 -2.85
N VAL A 71 -7.53 8.98 -2.68
CA VAL A 71 -7.87 7.88 -3.60
C VAL A 71 -9.38 7.74 -3.75
N THR A 72 -10.10 7.76 -2.63
CA THR A 72 -11.55 7.58 -2.63
C THR A 72 -12.24 8.72 -3.37
N ILE A 73 -11.84 9.96 -3.13
CA ILE A 73 -12.40 11.13 -3.80
C ILE A 73 -12.20 11.07 -5.32
N TYR A 74 -10.99 10.73 -5.78
CA TYR A 74 -10.67 10.78 -7.22
C TYR A 74 -11.07 9.52 -7.99
N TYR A 75 -11.11 8.35 -7.34
CA TYR A 75 -11.27 7.08 -8.04
C TYR A 75 -12.51 6.27 -7.65
N LEU A 76 -13.18 6.51 -6.52
CA LEU A 76 -14.32 5.65 -6.14
C LEU A 76 -15.50 5.80 -7.10
N PHE A 77 -15.85 7.04 -7.46
CA PHE A 77 -16.96 7.36 -8.37
C PHE A 77 -16.51 7.58 -9.82
N SER A 78 -15.24 7.34 -10.13
CA SER A 78 -14.83 7.25 -11.53
C SER A 78 -15.52 6.03 -12.12
N GLY A 79 -16.43 6.23 -13.08
CA GLY A 79 -17.41 5.22 -13.51
C GLY A 79 -16.81 3.82 -13.68
N VAL A 80 -15.67 3.68 -14.36
CA VAL A 80 -14.98 2.40 -14.55
C VAL A 80 -14.65 1.70 -13.22
N TYR A 81 -14.09 2.43 -12.26
CA TYR A 81 -13.73 1.88 -10.94
C TYR A 81 -14.98 1.58 -10.10
N PHE A 82 -15.99 2.44 -10.14
CA PHE A 82 -17.26 2.21 -9.45
C PHE A 82 -17.93 0.90 -9.92
N TRP A 83 -18.07 0.73 -11.23
CA TRP A 83 -18.60 -0.51 -11.80
C TRP A 83 -17.72 -1.70 -11.49
N PHE A 84 -16.40 -1.54 -11.47
CA PHE A 84 -15.48 -2.61 -11.09
C PHE A 84 -15.62 -3.03 -9.61
N VAL A 85 -15.91 -2.09 -8.70
CA VAL A 85 -16.28 -2.39 -7.31
C VAL A 85 -17.54 -3.25 -7.27
N ILE A 86 -18.59 -2.90 -8.01
CA ILE A 86 -19.85 -3.66 -8.05
C ILE A 86 -19.63 -5.05 -8.62
N PHE A 87 -18.93 -5.17 -9.76
CA PHE A 87 -18.68 -6.46 -10.41
C PHE A 87 -17.78 -7.40 -9.59
N THR A 88 -17.03 -6.86 -8.62
CA THR A 88 -16.23 -7.63 -7.66
C THR A 88 -16.95 -7.83 -6.32
N PHE A 89 -18.26 -7.52 -6.23
CA PHE A 89 -19.06 -7.60 -5.01
C PHE A 89 -18.43 -6.85 -3.82
N GLY A 90 -17.79 -5.71 -4.10
CA GLY A 90 -17.16 -4.89 -3.09
C GLY A 90 -15.78 -5.37 -2.63
N LEU A 91 -15.25 -6.50 -3.14
CA LEU A 91 -13.91 -6.97 -2.77
C LEU A 91 -12.82 -5.94 -3.09
N LEU A 92 -12.99 -5.16 -4.16
CA LEU A 92 -12.06 -4.08 -4.50
C LEU A 92 -12.00 -2.99 -3.41
N LEU A 93 -13.08 -2.72 -2.67
CA LEU A 93 -13.06 -1.73 -1.58
C LEU A 93 -12.04 -2.09 -0.50
N LEU A 94 -11.78 -3.38 -0.28
CA LEU A 94 -10.74 -3.83 0.64
C LEU A 94 -9.37 -3.31 0.22
N LEU A 95 -9.08 -3.22 -1.09
CA LEU A 95 -7.82 -2.66 -1.59
C LEU A 95 -7.75 -1.14 -1.44
N TYR A 96 -8.88 -0.42 -1.42
CA TYR A 96 -8.90 1.03 -1.14
C TYR A 96 -8.51 1.31 0.31
N ILE A 97 -9.02 0.52 1.26
CA ILE A 97 -8.80 0.74 2.69
C ILE A 97 -7.58 0.00 3.25
N ALA A 98 -7.04 -0.99 2.53
CA ALA A 98 -5.89 -1.78 2.94
C ALA A 98 -4.70 -0.93 3.45
N PRO A 99 -4.32 0.21 2.83
CA PRO A 99 -3.22 1.04 3.32
C PRO A 99 -3.37 1.49 4.78
N ILE A 100 -4.60 1.67 5.29
CA ILE A 100 -4.85 2.10 6.68
C ILE A 100 -4.31 1.08 7.68
N SER A 101 -4.42 -0.20 7.35
CA SER A 101 -3.96 -1.28 8.22
C SER A 101 -2.43 -1.33 8.39
N ALA A 102 -1.66 -0.56 7.60
CA ALA A 102 -0.23 -0.36 7.83
C ALA A 102 0.07 0.20 9.24
N MET A 103 -0.88 0.90 9.87
CA MET A 103 -0.72 1.41 11.24
C MET A 103 -0.46 0.31 12.28
N PHE A 104 -0.89 -0.93 12.02
CA PHE A 104 -0.68 -2.05 12.95
C PHE A 104 0.70 -2.68 12.81
N LEU A 105 1.43 -2.40 11.72
CA LEU A 105 2.73 -3.01 11.43
C LEU A 105 3.75 -2.87 12.58
N PRO A 106 3.87 -1.74 13.31
CA PRO A 106 4.79 -1.62 14.46
C PRO A 106 4.53 -2.59 15.61
N TYR A 107 3.30 -3.12 15.74
CA TYR A 107 2.91 -4.04 16.81
C TYR A 107 3.06 -5.52 16.45
N VAL A 108 3.26 -5.83 15.18
CA VAL A 108 3.38 -7.21 14.71
C VAL A 108 4.68 -7.82 15.20
N LYS A 109 4.63 -9.12 15.53
CA LYS A 109 5.80 -9.93 15.90
C LYS A 109 6.95 -9.73 14.89
N LYS A 110 8.16 -9.52 15.40
CA LYS A 110 9.35 -9.21 14.59
C LYS A 110 9.86 -10.42 13.81
N GLU A 111 9.75 -11.61 14.36
CA GLU A 111 10.30 -12.83 13.78
C GLU A 111 9.42 -13.35 12.63
N TYR A 112 9.95 -13.27 11.41
CA TYR A 112 9.23 -13.68 10.18
C TYR A 112 8.99 -15.19 10.09
N LYS A 113 9.79 -16.00 10.80
CA LYS A 113 9.67 -17.47 10.85
C LYS A 113 8.32 -17.92 11.43
N TYR A 114 7.79 -17.20 12.41
CA TYR A 114 6.50 -17.49 13.04
C TYR A 114 5.29 -16.90 12.31
N TRP A 115 5.51 -16.27 11.16
CA TRP A 115 4.40 -15.73 10.38
C TRP A 115 3.78 -16.81 9.51
N ASN A 116 2.48 -17.01 9.69
CA ASN A 116 1.67 -17.84 8.81
C ASN A 116 1.67 -17.25 7.39
N TRP A 117 1.42 -18.11 6.39
CA TRP A 117 1.33 -17.72 4.99
C TRP A 117 0.32 -16.57 4.78
N PHE A 118 -0.83 -16.61 5.46
CA PHE A 118 -1.84 -15.56 5.40
C PHE A 118 -1.31 -14.20 5.88
N SER A 119 -0.55 -14.16 6.97
CA SER A 119 0.07 -12.91 7.47
C SER A 119 1.05 -12.34 6.44
N LYS A 120 1.88 -13.19 5.82
CA LYS A 120 2.82 -12.78 4.77
C LYS A 120 2.08 -12.19 3.57
N PHE A 121 1.02 -12.87 3.12
CA PHE A 121 0.17 -12.39 2.03
C PHE A 121 -0.51 -11.04 2.39
N TYR A 122 -1.08 -10.93 3.59
CA TYR A 122 -1.75 -9.73 4.07
C TYR A 122 -0.85 -8.49 4.04
N TRP A 123 0.35 -8.58 4.61
CA TRP A 123 1.30 -7.45 4.59
C TRP A 123 1.80 -7.11 3.18
N ASN A 124 1.89 -8.11 2.31
CA ASN A 124 2.20 -7.88 0.90
C ASN A 124 1.08 -7.14 0.18
N VAL A 125 -0.18 -7.49 0.44
CA VAL A 125 -1.35 -6.78 -0.10
C VAL A 125 -1.40 -5.34 0.39
N ILE A 126 -1.09 -5.07 1.66
CA ILE A 126 -1.05 -3.70 2.20
C ILE A 126 0.03 -2.86 1.52
N GLY A 127 1.26 -3.39 1.44
CA GLY A 127 2.35 -2.67 0.81
C GLY A 127 2.10 -2.41 -0.68
N SER A 128 1.60 -3.43 -1.38
CA SER A 128 1.34 -3.36 -2.82
C SER A 128 0.14 -2.48 -3.19
N SER A 129 -0.95 -2.51 -2.42
CA SER A 129 -2.08 -1.57 -2.59
C SER A 129 -1.66 -0.13 -2.31
N SER A 130 -0.87 0.11 -1.26
CA SER A 130 -0.33 1.45 -0.96
C SER A 130 0.53 1.97 -2.11
N LEU A 131 1.40 1.12 -2.67
CA LEU A 131 2.25 1.46 -3.80
C LEU A 131 1.43 1.76 -5.06
N LEU A 132 0.46 0.89 -5.39
CA LEU A 132 -0.43 1.06 -6.54
C LEU A 132 -1.14 2.40 -6.50
N TRP A 133 -1.86 2.67 -5.41
CA TRP A 133 -2.66 3.89 -5.29
C TRP A 133 -1.78 5.14 -5.24
N GLY A 134 -0.61 5.04 -4.60
CA GLY A 134 0.40 6.08 -4.62
C GLY A 134 0.85 6.42 -6.04
N LEU A 135 1.24 5.41 -6.82
CA LEU A 135 1.68 5.59 -8.20
C LEU A 135 0.56 6.09 -9.12
N LEU A 136 -0.65 5.54 -9.00
CA LEU A 136 -1.80 5.98 -9.80
C LEU A 136 -2.09 7.47 -9.57
N MET A 137 -2.08 7.94 -8.33
CA MET A 137 -2.29 9.37 -8.04
C MET A 137 -1.19 10.28 -8.58
N LEU A 138 0.05 9.78 -8.71
CA LEU A 138 1.18 10.54 -9.24
C LEU A 138 1.24 10.57 -10.77
N ILE A 139 0.84 9.47 -11.43
CA ILE A 139 0.84 9.37 -12.90
C ILE A 139 -0.40 10.04 -13.49
N ASP A 140 -1.54 9.90 -12.84
CA ASP A 140 -2.79 10.47 -13.33
C ASP A 140 -2.85 11.98 -13.12
N THR A 141 -2.68 12.72 -14.22
CA THR A 141 -2.72 14.18 -14.24
C THR A 141 -4.13 14.75 -14.16
N SER A 142 -5.17 13.92 -14.31
CA SER A 142 -6.56 14.35 -14.20
C SER A 142 -6.90 14.76 -12.77
N THR A 143 -7.53 15.92 -12.61
CA THR A 143 -8.08 16.39 -11.34
C THR A 143 -9.60 16.26 -11.29
N LYS A 144 -10.20 15.49 -12.20
CA LYS A 144 -11.65 15.30 -12.23
C LYS A 144 -12.10 14.46 -11.02
N ILE A 145 -13.00 15.03 -10.26
CA ILE A 145 -13.75 14.35 -9.19
C ILE A 145 -15.16 14.14 -9.73
N TYR A 146 -15.52 12.89 -9.96
CA TYR A 146 -16.83 12.53 -10.48
C TYR A 146 -17.87 12.60 -9.34
N ALA A 147 -19.02 13.21 -9.64
CA ALA A 147 -20.10 13.39 -8.68
C ALA A 147 -21.15 12.27 -8.76
N ASP A 148 -21.10 11.44 -9.80
CA ASP A 148 -22.03 10.34 -10.06
C ASP A 148 -21.33 9.09 -10.59
N GLU A 149 -22.04 7.96 -10.53
CA GLU A 149 -21.58 6.65 -10.97
C GLU A 149 -21.44 6.55 -12.51
N SER A 150 -22.12 7.45 -13.23
CA SER A 150 -22.11 7.49 -14.69
C SER A 150 -20.80 8.01 -15.26
N GLY A 151 -20.00 8.73 -14.45
CA GLY A 151 -18.80 9.43 -14.90
C GLY A 151 -19.08 10.62 -15.82
N GLY A 152 -20.36 11.02 -15.96
CA GLY A 152 -20.78 12.13 -16.81
C GLY A 152 -20.65 13.48 -16.13
N THR A 153 -20.83 13.54 -14.81
CA THR A 153 -20.75 14.79 -14.04
C THR A 153 -19.46 14.84 -13.22
N PHE A 154 -18.71 15.93 -13.35
CA PHE A 154 -17.46 16.11 -12.61
C PHE A 154 -17.22 17.58 -12.24
N HIS A 155 -16.46 17.77 -11.17
CA HIS A 155 -15.83 19.04 -10.85
C HIS A 155 -14.31 18.83 -10.72
N TYR A 156 -13.55 19.93 -10.70
CA TYR A 156 -12.10 19.86 -10.59
C TYR A 156 -11.67 19.96 -9.13
N GLY A 157 -10.86 18.99 -8.70
CA GLY A 157 -10.20 18.98 -7.41
C GLY A 157 -8.85 19.68 -7.41
N ASN A 158 -8.22 19.69 -6.25
CA ASN A 158 -6.88 20.25 -6.06
C ASN A 158 -5.79 19.23 -6.43
N HIS A 159 -5.03 19.53 -7.48
CA HIS A 159 -3.94 18.69 -7.97
C HIS A 159 -2.85 18.44 -6.93
N SER A 160 -2.42 19.48 -6.23
CA SER A 160 -1.34 19.39 -5.24
C SER A 160 -1.73 18.49 -4.06
N LEU A 161 -2.99 18.55 -3.62
CA LEU A 161 -3.48 17.65 -2.57
C LEU A 161 -3.55 16.19 -3.04
N LYS A 162 -3.87 15.95 -4.31
CA LYS A 162 -3.84 14.61 -4.92
C LYS A 162 -2.43 14.04 -4.92
N ILE A 163 -1.46 14.80 -5.42
CA ILE A 163 -0.04 14.41 -5.44
C ILE A 163 0.45 14.14 -4.02
N LEU A 164 0.13 15.02 -3.06
CA LEU A 164 0.52 14.84 -1.66
C LEU A 164 -0.06 13.53 -1.10
N GLY A 165 -1.32 13.20 -1.41
CA GLY A 165 -1.93 11.92 -1.06
C GLY A 165 -1.18 10.74 -1.68
N GLY A 166 -0.77 10.87 -2.94
CA GLY A 166 0.14 9.96 -3.64
C GLY A 166 1.41 9.69 -2.85
N LEU A 167 2.15 10.75 -2.52
CA LEU A 167 3.40 10.67 -1.77
C LEU A 167 3.21 10.05 -0.38
N CYS A 168 2.12 10.36 0.33
CA CYS A 168 1.82 9.74 1.62
C CYS A 168 1.70 8.21 1.49
N LEU A 169 1.01 7.70 0.45
CA LEU A 169 0.89 6.26 0.22
C LEU A 169 2.20 5.62 -0.23
N ILE A 170 3.02 6.32 -1.02
CA ILE A 170 4.38 5.87 -1.36
C ILE A 170 5.22 5.71 -0.10
N ILE A 171 5.22 6.69 0.81
CA ILE A 171 5.95 6.61 2.09
C ILE A 171 5.47 5.41 2.92
N VAL A 172 4.15 5.20 3.02
CA VAL A 172 3.58 4.03 3.71
C VAL A 172 4.05 2.73 3.06
N SER A 173 4.03 2.64 1.73
CA SER A 173 4.49 1.45 1.00
C SER A 173 5.97 1.14 1.26
N MET A 174 6.83 2.17 1.29
CA MET A 174 8.25 2.03 1.55
C MET A 174 8.53 1.62 2.99
N TYR A 175 7.75 2.15 3.95
CA TYR A 175 7.80 1.70 5.34
C TYR A 175 7.41 0.22 5.48
N VAL A 176 6.36 -0.22 4.77
CA VAL A 176 5.96 -1.64 4.77
C VAL A 176 7.05 -2.51 4.14
N ALA A 177 7.64 -2.07 3.01
CA ALA A 177 8.70 -2.80 2.32
C ALA A 177 9.95 -2.97 3.20
N THR A 178 10.46 -1.87 3.76
CA THR A 178 11.63 -1.89 4.67
C THR A 178 11.38 -2.74 5.91
N SER A 179 10.19 -2.66 6.50
CA SER A 179 9.80 -3.48 7.65
C SER A 179 9.73 -4.96 7.30
N LEU A 180 9.18 -5.32 6.14
CA LEU A 180 9.14 -6.71 5.67
C LEU A 180 10.54 -7.25 5.41
N THR A 181 11.40 -6.46 4.77
CA THR A 181 12.79 -6.80 4.49
C THR A 181 13.58 -7.06 5.77
N GLY A 182 13.49 -6.15 6.76
CA GLY A 182 14.17 -6.32 8.04
C GLY A 182 13.74 -7.61 8.77
N ARG A 183 12.45 -7.96 8.69
CA ARG A 183 11.92 -9.20 9.29
C ARG A 183 12.34 -10.45 8.51
N LYS A 184 12.32 -10.43 7.17
CA LYS A 184 12.81 -11.54 6.35
C LYS A 184 14.28 -11.89 6.68
N ARG A 185 15.12 -10.86 6.89
CA ARG A 185 16.52 -11.04 7.28
C ARG A 185 16.70 -11.74 8.63
N THR A 186 15.88 -11.43 9.64
CA THR A 186 15.95 -12.15 10.94
C THR A 186 15.69 -13.65 10.81
N ALA A 187 14.90 -14.08 9.81
CA ALA A 187 14.63 -15.50 9.59
C ALA A 187 15.67 -16.21 8.71
N SER A 188 16.56 -15.47 8.01
CA SER A 188 17.64 -16.06 7.21
C SER A 188 18.96 -16.19 7.95
N GLN A 189 19.09 -15.56 9.13
CA GLN A 189 20.27 -15.60 9.99
C GLN A 189 20.16 -16.62 11.14
N ASP A 190 18.97 -17.20 11.34
CA ASP A 190 18.67 -18.32 12.26
C ASP A 190 18.67 -19.66 11.53
#